data_AF-A0A8D8B3D3-F1
#
_entry.id   AF-A0A8D8B3D3-F1
#
_cell.length_a   1.000
_cell.length_b   1.000
_cell.length_c   1.000
_cell.angle_alpha   90.00
_cell.angle_beta   90.00
_cell.angle_gamma   90.00
#
_symmetry.space_group_name_H-M   'P 1'
#
loop_
_entity.id
_entity.type
_entity.pdbx_description
1 polymer ?
#
loop_
_entity_poly.entity_id
_entity_poly.type
_entity_poly.pdbx_seq_one_letter_code
_entity_poly.pdbx_strand_id
1 'polypeptide(L)'
;PEIMEHFKHIKCHCMMGLFPEIGRAWLTIDSDIYIWTYEQSRDVAYFDGLSHLIVSVGLVVPKPGVFIADVKYLLVLTTPVEIVILGVTFGDSNASPNRSITSTTEEMQLLNKPIFVLNTDNVAITCIEGTSDGRIFLGGRDGCLYEISYQAESNWFGKRCKKV
;
A
#
# COMPACT_ATOMS: atom_id res chain seq x y z
N PRO A 1 15.49 25.07 -26.85
CA PRO A 1 16.26 25.69 -25.74
C PRO A 1 15.43 25.75 -24.44
N GLU A 2 14.24 26.36 -24.48
CA GLU A 2 13.33 26.49 -23.34
C GLU A 2 12.82 25.13 -22.83
N ILE A 3 12.43 24.21 -23.73
CA ILE A 3 12.01 22.85 -23.34
C ILE A 3 13.11 22.10 -22.56
N MET A 4 14.38 22.27 -22.94
CA MET A 4 15.51 21.66 -22.22
C MET A 4 15.75 22.29 -20.85
N GLU A 5 15.43 23.57 -20.67
CA GLU A 5 15.42 24.19 -19.34
C GLU A 5 14.29 23.65 -18.48
N HIS A 6 13.11 23.38 -19.05
CA HIS A 6 12.03 22.71 -18.32
C HIS A 6 12.44 21.31 -17.85
N PHE A 7 13.14 20.53 -18.69
CA PHE A 7 13.66 19.21 -18.30
C PHE A 7 14.64 19.26 -17.12
N LYS A 8 15.44 20.34 -16.99
CA LYS A 8 16.37 20.51 -15.86
C LYS A 8 15.67 20.72 -14.51
N HIS A 9 14.40 21.12 -14.52
CA HIS A 9 13.60 21.39 -13.33
C HIS A 9 12.60 20.29 -13.00
N ILE A 10 12.53 19.22 -13.80
CA ILE A 10 11.71 18.05 -13.47
C ILE A 10 12.29 17.43 -12.21
N LYS A 11 11.50 17.50 -11.12
CA LYS A 11 11.81 16.87 -9.85
C LYS A 11 10.84 15.71 -9.67
N CYS A 12 11.37 14.51 -9.54
CA CYS A 12 10.61 13.37 -9.08
C CYS A 12 10.66 13.32 -7.56
N HIS A 13 9.52 13.04 -6.93
CA HIS A 13 9.49 12.67 -5.53
C HIS A 13 9.66 11.16 -5.42
N CYS A 14 10.78 10.71 -4.86
CA CYS A 14 11.03 9.29 -4.63
C CYS A 14 11.15 9.00 -3.13
N MET A 15 10.49 7.95 -2.67
CA MET A 15 10.70 7.36 -1.36
C MET A 15 10.96 5.86 -1.52
N MET A 16 11.67 5.26 -0.58
CA MET A 16 11.89 3.83 -0.59
C MET A 16 11.90 3.29 0.84
N GLY A 17 11.68 1.99 0.95
CA GLY A 17 11.73 1.29 2.22
C GLY A 17 11.65 -0.21 2.04
N LEU A 18 11.46 -0.90 3.15
CA LEU A 18 11.37 -2.35 3.21
C LEU A 18 10.06 -2.76 3.88
N PHE A 19 9.57 -3.93 3.50
CA PHE A 19 8.61 -4.74 4.25
C PHE A 19 9.31 -6.07 4.60
N PRO A 20 10.17 -6.09 5.63
CA PRO A 20 10.94 -7.28 5.99
C PRO A 20 10.07 -8.50 6.29
N GLU A 21 8.87 -8.28 6.84
CA GLU A 21 7.88 -9.30 7.20
C GLU A 21 7.39 -10.12 6.01
N ILE A 22 7.49 -9.60 4.78
CA ILE A 22 7.16 -10.30 3.53
C ILE A 22 8.36 -10.42 2.58
N GLY A 23 9.56 -10.05 3.06
CA GLY A 23 10.78 -10.10 2.27
C GLY A 23 10.74 -9.24 1.00
N ARG A 24 10.18 -8.03 1.09
CA ARG A 24 10.03 -7.10 -0.04
C ARG A 24 10.69 -5.75 0.20
N ALA A 25 11.16 -5.13 -0.87
CA ALA A 25 11.53 -3.71 -0.91
C ALA A 25 10.49 -2.95 -1.73
N TRP A 26 10.34 -1.65 -1.47
CA TRP A 26 9.43 -0.79 -2.22
C TRP A 26 10.09 0.53 -2.61
N LEU A 27 9.60 1.10 -3.71
CA LEU A 27 10.00 2.40 -4.25
C LEU A 27 8.75 3.12 -4.72
N THR A 28 8.60 4.39 -4.35
CA THR A 28 7.64 5.29 -4.95
C THR A 28 8.32 6.23 -5.94
N ILE A 29 7.62 6.55 -7.02
CA ILE A 29 8.00 7.55 -8.01
C ILE A 29 6.74 8.38 -8.23
N ASP A 30 6.71 9.58 -7.67
CA ASP A 30 5.56 10.47 -7.69
C ASP A 30 4.28 9.79 -7.14
N SER A 31 3.35 9.38 -8.00
CA SER A 31 2.08 8.73 -7.67
C SER A 31 2.14 7.20 -7.68
N ASP A 32 3.24 6.63 -8.14
CA ASP A 32 3.32 5.21 -8.47
C ASP A 32 4.16 4.50 -7.42
N ILE A 33 3.82 3.24 -7.12
CA ILE A 33 4.60 2.38 -6.22
C ILE A 33 4.98 1.09 -6.92
N TYR A 34 6.22 0.67 -6.70
CA TYR A 34 6.80 -0.59 -7.14
C TYR A 34 7.26 -1.37 -5.91
N ILE A 35 6.98 -2.67 -5.86
CA ILE A 35 7.32 -3.55 -4.75
C ILE A 35 7.92 -4.81 -5.33
N TRP A 36 9.10 -5.21 -4.87
CA TRP A 36 9.79 -6.39 -5.40
C TRP A 36 10.46 -7.21 -4.31
N THR A 37 10.66 -8.49 -4.60
CA THR A 37 11.45 -9.37 -3.75
C THR A 37 12.93 -9.10 -3.86
N TYR A 38 13.62 -9.02 -2.73
CA TYR A 38 15.08 -8.90 -2.74
C TYR A 38 15.78 -10.25 -2.90
N GLU A 39 15.06 -11.38 -2.82
CA GLU A 39 15.65 -12.72 -2.94
C GLU A 39 15.65 -13.26 -4.37
N GLN A 40 14.68 -12.86 -5.20
CA GLN A 40 14.47 -13.40 -6.55
C GLN A 40 14.31 -12.31 -7.60
N SER A 41 14.83 -12.57 -8.80
CA SER A 41 15.00 -11.53 -9.82
C SER A 41 13.74 -11.16 -10.62
N ARG A 42 12.54 -11.64 -10.25
CA ARG A 42 11.36 -11.54 -11.15
C ARG A 42 9.98 -11.28 -10.52
N ASP A 43 9.85 -11.15 -9.21
CA ASP A 43 8.56 -10.77 -8.60
C ASP A 43 8.51 -9.26 -8.36
N VAL A 44 7.71 -8.56 -9.16
CA VAL A 44 7.47 -7.12 -9.06
C VAL A 44 5.96 -6.88 -9.11
N ALA A 45 5.41 -6.35 -8.03
CA ALA A 45 4.08 -5.77 -8.00
C ALA A 45 4.17 -4.25 -8.22
N TYR A 46 3.20 -3.66 -8.88
CA TYR A 46 3.14 -2.21 -9.07
C TYR A 46 1.71 -1.69 -8.96
N PHE A 47 1.58 -0.40 -8.62
CA PHE A 47 0.31 0.30 -8.62
C PHE A 47 0.50 1.77 -9.02
N ASP A 48 -0.30 2.22 -9.98
CA ASP A 48 -0.27 3.54 -10.64
C ASP A 48 -1.65 4.25 -10.58
N GLY A 49 -2.50 3.86 -9.63
CA GLY A 49 -3.89 4.33 -9.55
C GLY A 49 -4.10 5.65 -8.81
N LEU A 50 -3.04 6.31 -8.31
CA LEU A 50 -3.16 7.58 -7.57
C LEU A 50 -2.99 8.78 -8.49
N SER A 51 -3.74 9.86 -8.20
CA SER A 51 -3.63 11.12 -8.95
C SER A 51 -2.67 12.13 -8.33
N HIS A 52 -2.21 11.88 -7.10
CA HIS A 52 -1.34 12.77 -6.35
C HIS A 52 -0.12 12.02 -5.83
N LEU A 53 0.92 12.77 -5.48
CA LEU A 53 2.17 12.22 -4.96
C LEU A 53 1.94 11.38 -3.70
N ILE A 54 2.57 10.23 -3.64
CA ILE A 54 2.62 9.40 -2.44
C ILE A 54 3.50 10.12 -1.40
N VAL A 55 2.96 10.29 -0.20
CA VAL A 55 3.60 10.97 0.94
C VAL A 55 4.04 9.97 2.01
N SER A 56 3.30 8.87 2.18
CA SER A 56 3.66 7.80 3.12
C SER A 56 3.07 6.46 2.66
N VAL A 57 3.74 5.39 3.07
CA VAL A 57 3.46 4.01 2.70
C VAL A 57 3.53 3.16 3.97
N GLY A 58 2.57 2.25 4.17
CA GLY A 58 2.59 1.28 5.26
C GLY A 58 2.01 -0.06 4.83
N LEU A 59 2.59 -1.15 5.31
CA LEU A 59 2.06 -2.49 5.16
C LEU A 59 1.52 -2.96 6.52
N VAL A 60 0.26 -3.39 6.56
CA VAL A 60 -0.40 -3.75 7.81
C VAL A 60 -1.17 -5.07 7.68
N VAL A 61 -1.33 -5.77 8.80
CA VAL A 61 -2.14 -6.98 8.86
C VAL A 61 -3.62 -6.59 8.91
N PRO A 62 -4.52 -7.21 8.11
CA PRO A 62 -5.94 -6.94 8.19
C PRO A 62 -6.56 -7.50 9.46
N LYS A 63 -7.64 -6.85 9.93
CA LYS A 63 -8.45 -7.35 11.04
C LYS A 63 -9.05 -8.72 10.67
N PRO A 64 -8.94 -9.74 11.56
CA PRO A 64 -9.51 -11.05 11.32
C PRO A 64 -11.01 -10.99 10.99
N GLY A 65 -11.43 -11.76 9.98
CA GLY A 65 -12.83 -11.87 9.58
C GLY A 65 -13.42 -10.69 8.82
N VAL A 66 -12.62 -9.66 8.47
CA VAL A 66 -13.12 -8.51 7.69
C VAL A 66 -12.97 -8.70 6.18
N PHE A 67 -11.95 -9.43 5.73
CA PHE A 67 -11.72 -9.72 4.33
C PHE A 67 -11.70 -11.23 4.07
N ILE A 68 -11.79 -11.60 2.79
CA ILE A 68 -11.56 -12.97 2.35
C ILE A 68 -10.13 -13.42 2.70
N ALA A 69 -9.94 -14.73 2.89
CA ALA A 69 -8.70 -15.29 3.40
C ALA A 69 -7.46 -15.03 2.51
N ASP A 70 -7.66 -14.73 1.23
CA ASP A 70 -6.58 -14.47 0.27
C ASP A 70 -5.91 -13.11 0.50
N VAL A 71 -6.61 -12.14 1.10
CA VAL A 71 -6.03 -10.84 1.48
C VAL A 71 -5.21 -11.02 2.75
N LYS A 72 -3.89 -11.14 2.58
CA LYS A 72 -2.94 -11.39 3.68
C LYS A 72 -2.47 -10.11 4.36
N TYR A 73 -2.32 -9.04 3.59
CA TYR A 73 -1.92 -7.72 4.09
C TYR A 73 -2.77 -6.63 3.43
N LEU A 74 -2.72 -5.43 4.01
CA LEU A 74 -3.22 -4.21 3.41
C LEU A 74 -2.04 -3.28 3.15
N LEU A 75 -1.95 -2.76 1.93
CA LEU A 75 -1.02 -1.69 1.59
C LEU A 75 -1.78 -0.37 1.73
N VAL A 76 -1.32 0.47 2.65
CA VAL A 76 -1.87 1.81 2.91
C VAL A 76 -0.95 2.83 2.24
N LEU A 77 -1.51 3.57 1.29
CA LEU A 77 -0.84 4.67 0.60
C LEU A 77 -1.54 5.97 0.98
N THR A 78 -0.79 7.02 1.24
CA THR A 78 -1.37 8.34 1.51
C THR A 78 -0.83 9.37 0.55
N THR A 79 -1.70 10.25 0.08
CA THR A 79 -1.33 11.47 -0.64
C THR A 79 -1.64 12.68 0.26
N PRO A 80 -1.46 13.93 -0.19
CA PRO A 80 -1.89 15.09 0.59
C PRO A 80 -3.40 15.14 0.89
N VAL A 81 -4.24 14.47 0.08
CA VAL A 81 -5.71 14.61 0.12
C VAL A 81 -6.46 13.31 0.42
N GLU A 82 -5.85 12.16 0.19
CA GLU A 82 -6.51 10.86 0.36
C GLU A 82 -5.61 9.79 0.99
N ILE A 83 -6.27 8.84 1.64
CA ILE A 83 -5.70 7.58 2.14
C ILE A 83 -6.33 6.47 1.31
N VAL A 84 -5.50 5.69 0.63
CA VAL A 84 -5.90 4.60 -0.27
C VAL A 84 -5.42 3.29 0.31
N ILE A 85 -6.34 2.33 0.50
CA ILE A 85 -6.05 1.02 1.06
C ILE A 85 -6.26 -0.04 -0.02
N LEU A 86 -5.20 -0.77 -0.36
CA LEU A 86 -5.19 -1.87 -1.31
C LEU A 86 -5.09 -3.20 -0.56
N GLY A 87 -5.71 -4.24 -1.11
CA GLY A 87 -5.47 -5.61 -0.65
C GLY A 87 -4.18 -6.15 -1.25
N VAL A 88 -3.43 -6.89 -0.43
CA VAL A 88 -2.25 -7.62 -0.85
C VAL A 88 -2.54 -9.12 -0.73
N THR A 89 -2.36 -9.82 -1.84
CA THR A 89 -2.50 -11.28 -1.94
C THR A 89 -1.19 -11.90 -2.36
N PHE A 90 -1.05 -13.20 -2.12
CA PHE A 90 0.11 -13.98 -2.54
C PHE A 90 -0.39 -15.19 -3.32
N GLY A 91 0.09 -15.35 -4.56
CA GLY A 91 -0.31 -16.42 -5.46
C GLY A 91 0.81 -17.42 -5.70
N ASP A 92 0.46 -18.65 -6.06
CA ASP A 92 1.43 -19.65 -6.49
C ASP A 92 2.02 -19.27 -7.86
N SER A 93 3.34 -19.07 -7.95
CA SER A 93 4.06 -18.86 -9.22
C SER A 93 4.08 -20.09 -10.15
N ASN A 94 3.24 -21.11 -9.89
CA ASN A 94 3.25 -22.44 -10.50
C ASN A 94 2.51 -22.52 -11.85
N ALA A 95 2.11 -21.41 -12.47
CA ALA A 95 1.47 -21.41 -13.79
C ALA A 95 2.43 -21.69 -14.97
N SER A 96 3.72 -21.93 -14.72
CA SER A 96 4.67 -22.40 -15.74
C SER A 96 5.01 -23.88 -15.55
N PRO A 97 4.66 -24.78 -16.47
CA PRO A 97 4.79 -26.24 -16.30
C PRO A 97 6.24 -26.78 -16.28
N ASN A 98 7.26 -25.92 -16.23
CA ASN A 98 8.66 -26.29 -16.46
C ASN A 98 9.66 -25.81 -15.39
N ARG A 99 9.23 -25.47 -14.15
CA ARG A 99 10.16 -25.03 -13.10
C ARG A 99 10.20 -26.03 -11.93
N SER A 100 11.42 -26.36 -11.49
CA SER A 100 11.72 -27.35 -10.46
C SER A 100 11.15 -26.96 -9.09
N ILE A 101 10.74 -27.97 -8.32
CA ILE A 101 10.00 -27.95 -7.04
C ILE A 101 10.88 -27.45 -5.87
N THR A 102 11.60 -26.33 -6.02
CA THR A 102 12.59 -25.90 -5.00
C THR A 102 12.56 -24.42 -4.64
N SER A 103 11.58 -23.62 -5.09
CA SER A 103 11.36 -22.27 -4.54
C SER A 103 9.89 -22.03 -4.23
N THR A 104 9.55 -22.07 -2.94
CA THR A 104 8.21 -21.87 -2.37
C THR A 104 7.83 -20.39 -2.20
N THR A 105 8.41 -19.50 -2.98
CA THR A 105 8.15 -18.06 -2.86
C THR A 105 6.90 -17.70 -3.65
N GLU A 106 5.86 -17.35 -2.92
CA GLU A 106 4.61 -16.86 -3.48
C GLU A 106 4.81 -15.49 -4.16
N GLU A 107 4.15 -15.28 -5.29
CA GLU A 107 4.16 -14.04 -6.06
C GLU A 107 3.23 -13.02 -5.41
N MET A 108 3.75 -11.84 -5.10
CA MET A 108 2.96 -10.78 -4.48
C MET A 108 2.07 -10.11 -5.53
N GLN A 109 0.79 -9.94 -5.20
CA GLN A 109 -0.17 -9.24 -6.05
C GLN A 109 -0.88 -8.14 -5.27
N LEU A 110 -1.04 -6.98 -5.90
CA LEU A 110 -1.89 -5.90 -5.40
C LEU A 110 -3.25 -6.00 -6.07
N LEU A 111 -4.32 -5.85 -5.30
CA LEU A 111 -5.66 -5.74 -5.89
C LEU A 111 -5.74 -4.46 -6.74
N ASN A 112 -6.16 -4.60 -8.00
CA ASN A 112 -6.22 -3.50 -8.98
C ASN A 112 -7.17 -2.35 -8.59
N LYS A 113 -8.04 -2.56 -7.58
CA LYS A 113 -8.98 -1.56 -7.09
C LYS A 113 -8.76 -1.33 -5.59
N PRO A 114 -8.72 -0.06 -5.15
CA PRO A 114 -8.77 0.27 -3.73
C PRO A 114 -9.96 -0.40 -3.03
N ILE A 115 -9.68 -1.01 -1.88
CA ILE A 115 -10.69 -1.53 -0.96
C ILE A 115 -11.39 -0.36 -0.28
N PHE A 116 -10.60 0.62 0.17
CA PHE A 116 -11.10 1.84 0.81
C PHE A 116 -10.34 3.07 0.31
N VAL A 117 -11.07 4.18 0.23
CA VAL A 117 -10.51 5.52 0.01
C VAL A 117 -11.12 6.46 1.04
N LEU A 118 -10.27 7.16 1.78
CA LEU A 118 -10.65 8.10 2.84
C LEU A 118 -9.99 9.45 2.54
N ASN A 119 -10.56 10.54 3.07
CA ASN A 119 -9.90 11.85 3.02
C ASN A 119 -8.84 11.96 4.12
N THR A 120 -7.78 12.71 3.89
CA THR A 120 -6.78 13.06 4.92
C THR A 120 -7.21 14.22 5.82
N ASP A 121 -8.30 14.89 5.48
CA ASP A 121 -8.80 16.15 6.04
C ASP A 121 -7.77 17.28 5.90
N ASN A 122 -7.02 17.28 4.79
CA ASN A 122 -5.89 18.16 4.52
C ASN A 122 -4.72 18.05 5.52
N VAL A 123 -4.67 16.96 6.30
CA VAL A 123 -3.55 16.66 7.19
C VAL A 123 -2.62 15.67 6.50
N ALA A 124 -1.42 16.10 6.14
CA ALA A 124 -0.41 15.20 5.58
C ALA A 124 -0.07 14.10 6.60
N ILE A 125 -0.28 12.84 6.21
CA ILE A 125 0.08 11.68 7.03
C ILE A 125 1.58 11.40 6.87
N THR A 126 2.29 11.28 7.99
CA THR A 126 3.74 11.13 8.03
C THR A 126 4.21 9.74 8.46
N CYS A 127 3.37 8.98 9.14
CA CYS A 127 3.65 7.60 9.50
C CYS A 127 2.35 6.78 9.58
N ILE A 128 2.49 5.48 9.35
CA ILE A 128 1.39 4.50 9.33
C ILE A 128 1.90 3.29 10.08
N GLU A 129 1.13 2.82 11.06
CA GLU A 129 1.50 1.63 11.84
C GLU A 129 0.29 0.72 12.04
N GLY A 130 0.54 -0.59 11.93
CA GLY A 130 -0.45 -1.63 12.14
C GLY A 130 -0.23 -2.35 13.46
N THR A 131 -1.30 -2.82 14.08
CA THR A 131 -1.22 -3.78 15.19
C THR A 131 -1.43 -5.21 14.70
N SER A 132 -1.02 -6.20 15.50
CA SER A 132 -1.19 -7.62 15.17
C SER A 132 -2.66 -8.07 15.11
N ASP A 133 -3.58 -7.33 15.74
CA ASP A 133 -5.03 -7.53 15.67
C ASP A 133 -5.71 -6.71 14.55
N GLY A 134 -4.92 -6.00 13.74
CA GLY A 134 -5.35 -5.34 12.52
C GLY A 134 -5.92 -3.93 12.68
N ARG A 135 -5.60 -3.23 13.78
CA ARG A 135 -5.85 -1.78 13.88
C ARG A 135 -4.80 -1.03 13.07
N ILE A 136 -5.19 0.11 12.52
CA ILE A 136 -4.32 0.94 11.68
C ILE A 136 -4.28 2.33 12.26
N PHE A 137 -3.10 2.78 12.65
CA PHE A 137 -2.85 4.11 13.19
C PHE A 137 -2.11 4.98 12.18
N LEU A 138 -2.41 6.26 12.19
CA LEU A 138 -1.77 7.27 11.35
C LEU A 138 -1.25 8.41 12.22
N GLY A 139 0.00 8.81 12.03
CA GLY A 139 0.52 10.06 12.58
C GLY A 139 0.39 11.18 11.57
N GLY A 140 -0.30 12.26 11.93
CA GLY A 140 -0.42 13.46 11.11
C GLY A 140 0.71 14.44 11.36
N ARG A 141 1.01 15.27 10.35
CA ARG A 141 1.97 16.38 10.47
C ARG A 141 1.54 17.44 11.50
N ASP A 142 0.27 17.48 11.86
CA ASP A 142 -0.31 18.29 12.93
C ASP A 142 0.03 17.77 14.34
N GLY A 143 0.72 16.63 14.46
CA GLY A 143 1.06 16.00 15.72
C GLY A 143 -0.06 15.14 16.32
N CYS A 144 -1.17 14.95 15.59
CA CYS A 144 -2.28 14.13 16.03
C CYS A 144 -2.07 12.65 15.66
N LEU A 145 -2.63 11.77 16.50
CA LEU A 145 -2.77 10.35 16.23
C LEU A 145 -4.21 10.08 15.74
N TYR A 146 -4.33 9.39 14.62
CA TYR A 146 -5.61 8.98 14.03
C TYR A 146 -5.71 7.46 13.96
N GLU A 147 -6.94 6.93 13.91
CA GLU A 147 -7.19 5.51 13.68
C GLU A 147 -8.11 5.29 12.46
N ILE A 148 -7.75 4.35 11.58
CA ILE A 148 -8.66 3.86 10.56
C ILE A 148 -9.49 2.72 11.15
N SER A 149 -10.78 2.99 11.37
CA SER A 149 -11.75 2.00 11.80
C SER A 149 -12.48 1.42 10.59
N TYR A 150 -12.39 0.11 10.41
CA TYR A 150 -13.04 -0.62 9.31
C TYR A 150 -13.65 -1.95 9.76
N GLN A 151 -14.66 -2.42 9.00
CA GLN A 151 -15.47 -3.61 9.30
C GLN A 151 -15.94 -4.34 8.02
N ALA A 152 -16.45 -5.57 8.18
CA ALA A 152 -16.88 -6.42 7.07
C ALA A 152 -18.12 -5.87 6.36
N GLU A 153 -19.18 -5.60 7.12
CA GLU A 153 -20.48 -5.18 6.59
C GLU A 153 -20.75 -3.70 6.86
N SER A 154 -21.47 -3.06 5.94
CA SER A 154 -22.09 -1.76 6.23
C SER A 154 -23.36 -1.99 7.03
N ASN A 155 -23.33 -1.71 8.33
CA ASN A 155 -24.54 -1.73 9.15
C ASN A 155 -25.26 -0.38 9.02
N TRP A 156 -26.56 -0.35 9.33
CA TRP A 156 -27.36 0.89 9.42
C TRP A 156 -26.71 2.00 10.27
N PHE A 157 -25.81 1.63 11.19
CA PHE A 157 -25.16 2.52 12.14
C PHE A 157 -23.84 3.16 11.65
N GLY A 158 -23.36 2.91 10.43
CA GLY A 158 -22.15 3.62 9.97
C GLY A 158 -21.52 3.17 8.66
N LYS A 159 -20.50 3.94 8.24
CA LYS A 159 -19.66 3.62 7.09
C LYS A 159 -18.81 2.37 7.38
N ARG A 160 -18.57 1.56 6.35
CA ARG A 160 -17.70 0.38 6.40
C ARG A 160 -16.24 0.71 6.78
N CYS A 161 -15.81 1.94 6.51
CA CYS A 161 -14.48 2.45 6.83
C CYS A 161 -14.56 3.95 7.15
N LYS A 162 -13.84 4.40 8.19
CA LYS A 162 -13.71 5.81 8.58
C LYS A 162 -12.38 6.08 9.26
N LYS A 163 -11.87 7.30 9.10
CA LYS A 163 -10.79 7.88 9.92
C LYS A 163 -11.43 8.51 11.17
N VAL A 164 -10.84 8.25 12.34
CA VAL A 164 -11.25 8.79 13.66
C VAL A 164 -10.07 9.55 14.25
#